data_AF-A0A7Z2Y9Z6-F1
#
_entry.id   AF-A0A7Z2Y9Z6-F1
#
_cell.length_a   1.000
_cell.length_b   1.000
_cell.length_c   1.000
_cell.angle_alpha   90.00
_cell.angle_beta   90.00
_cell.angle_gamma   90.00
#
_symmetry.space_group_name_H-M   'P 1'
#
loop_
_entity.id
_entity.type
_entity.pdbx_description
1 polymer ?
#
loop_
_entity_poly.entity_id
_entity_poly.type
_entity_poly.pdbx_seq_one_letter_code
_entity_poly.pdbx_strand_id
1 'polypeptide(L)'
;MKVLLLRRKLLSALITTVIASIIVTLVTPPHMLLGEQQSPGFVSSFSIVAGYISIGVFLYGLPISIVSDLITKKWGAARFFFSYAFHIFAGILPLFILWTFTFYSLVIAVFYFVIDELLRSRSGKKQPMKGR
;
A
#
# COMPACT_ATOMS: atom_id res chain seq x y z
N MET A 1 17.29 13.37 6.74
CA MET A 1 16.32 12.44 7.38
C MET A 1 14.96 12.39 6.66
N LYS A 2 14.33 13.52 6.30
CA LYS A 2 13.03 13.53 5.58
C LYS A 2 13.06 12.88 4.19
N VAL A 3 14.13 13.09 3.41
CA VAL A 3 14.28 12.55 2.05
C VAL A 3 14.35 11.01 2.01
N LEU A 4 15.08 10.40 2.94
CA LEU A 4 15.19 8.93 3.04
C LEU A 4 13.85 8.27 3.38
N LEU A 5 13.07 8.90 4.26
CA LEU A 5 11.73 8.44 4.60
C LEU A 5 10.81 8.53 3.38
N LEU A 6 10.78 9.68 2.70
CA LEU A 6 9.94 9.88 1.54
C LEU A 6 10.28 8.90 0.41
N ARG A 7 11.58 8.69 0.15
CA ARG A 7 12.04 7.70 -0.85
C ARG A 7 11.54 6.29 -0.53
N ARG A 8 11.62 5.86 0.74
CA ARG A 8 11.13 4.53 1.16
C ARG A 8 9.62 4.41 0.98
N LYS A 9 8.86 5.45 1.34
CA LYS A 9 7.39 5.48 1.23
C LYS A 9 6.91 5.48 -0.23
N LEU A 10 7.58 6.23 -1.10
CA LEU A 10 7.31 6.21 -2.55
C LEU A 10 7.67 4.86 -3.18
N LEU A 11 8.79 4.27 -2.78
CA LEU A 11 9.20 2.96 -3.29
C LEU A 11 8.24 1.85 -2.85
N SER A 12 7.82 1.84 -1.58
CA SER A 12 6.82 0.89 -1.10
C SER A 12 5.48 1.09 -1.80
N ALA A 13 5.05 2.33 -2.04
CA ALA A 13 3.83 2.63 -2.79
C ALA A 13 3.91 2.07 -4.21
N LEU A 14 5.00 2.36 -4.93
CA LEU A 14 5.21 1.85 -6.29
C LEU A 14 5.20 0.32 -6.37
N ILE A 15 5.94 -0.35 -5.48
CA ILE A 15 6.00 -1.82 -5.43
C ILE A 15 4.62 -2.39 -5.13
N THR A 16 3.91 -1.81 -4.17
CA THR A 16 2.55 -2.24 -3.82
C THR A 16 1.61 -2.10 -5.00
N THR A 17 1.63 -0.94 -5.68
CA THR A 17 0.80 -0.70 -6.86
C THR A 17 1.05 -1.76 -7.92
N VAL A 18 2.30 -2.01 -8.29
CA VAL A 18 2.63 -2.98 -9.34
C VAL A 18 2.18 -4.39 -8.94
N ILE A 19 2.56 -4.86 -7.74
CA ILE A 19 2.24 -6.21 -7.29
C ILE A 19 0.72 -6.40 -7.14
N ALA A 20 0.05 -5.48 -6.46
CA ALA A 20 -1.39 -5.55 -6.26
C ALA A 20 -2.14 -5.50 -7.60
N SER A 21 -1.68 -4.70 -8.56
CA SER A 21 -2.31 -4.64 -9.89
C SER A 21 -2.18 -5.94 -10.66
N ILE A 22 -1.01 -6.59 -10.60
CA ILE A 22 -0.83 -7.91 -11.20
C ILE A 22 -1.78 -8.91 -10.54
N ILE A 23 -1.80 -8.98 -9.20
CA ILE A 23 -2.63 -9.93 -8.45
C ILE A 23 -4.12 -9.71 -8.75
N VAL A 24 -4.60 -8.47 -8.64
CA VAL A 24 -6.01 -8.15 -8.87
C VAL A 24 -6.40 -8.44 -10.32
N THR A 25 -5.55 -8.12 -11.30
CA THR A 25 -5.85 -8.41 -12.71
C THR A 25 -5.98 -9.92 -12.97
N LEU A 26 -5.15 -10.74 -12.31
CA LEU A 26 -5.19 -12.21 -12.46
C LEU A 26 -6.35 -12.86 -11.72
N VAL A 27 -6.69 -12.35 -10.53
CA VAL A 27 -7.71 -12.97 -9.64
C VAL A 27 -9.11 -12.43 -9.93
N THR A 28 -9.23 -11.15 -10.23
CA THR A 28 -10.52 -10.49 -10.51
C THR A 28 -10.35 -9.46 -11.63
N PRO A 29 -10.37 -9.91 -12.90
CA PRO A 29 -10.28 -9.02 -14.04
C PRO A 29 -11.32 -7.89 -13.97
N PRO A 30 -10.98 -6.67 -14.41
CA PRO A 30 -11.86 -5.52 -14.28
C PRO A 30 -13.19 -5.67 -15.02
N HIS A 31 -13.28 -6.45 -16.11
CA HIS A 31 -14.57 -6.71 -16.75
C HIS A 31 -15.57 -7.42 -15.83
N MET A 32 -15.09 -8.30 -14.94
CA MET A 32 -15.92 -8.95 -13.91
C MET A 32 -16.33 -7.97 -12.80
N LEU A 33 -15.48 -7.00 -12.48
CA LEU A 33 -15.75 -5.97 -11.45
C LEU A 33 -16.64 -4.83 -11.97
N LEU A 34 -16.52 -4.49 -13.25
CA LEU A 34 -17.19 -3.35 -13.89
C LEU A 34 -18.42 -3.77 -14.70
N GLY A 35 -18.69 -5.07 -14.81
CA GLY A 35 -19.86 -5.61 -15.53
C GLY A 35 -19.76 -5.51 -17.05
N GLU A 36 -18.55 -5.49 -17.61
CA GLU A 36 -18.34 -5.45 -19.06
C GLU A 36 -18.57 -6.84 -19.68
N GLN A 37 -19.30 -6.86 -20.80
CA GLN A 37 -19.68 -8.09 -21.52
C GLN A 37 -18.51 -8.78 -22.23
N GLN A 38 -17.42 -8.04 -22.51
CA GLN A 38 -16.24 -8.57 -23.19
C GLN A 38 -15.03 -8.39 -22.30
N SER A 39 -14.18 -9.42 -22.22
CA SER A 39 -12.91 -9.32 -21.51
C SER A 39 -11.90 -8.56 -22.37
N PRO A 40 -11.46 -7.34 -21.98
CA PRO A 40 -10.29 -6.76 -22.61
C PRO A 40 -9.07 -7.65 -22.31
N GLY A 41 -8.14 -7.73 -23.25
CA GLY A 41 -6.90 -8.48 -23.06
C GLY A 41 -6.13 -8.04 -21.80
N PHE A 42 -5.24 -8.91 -21.29
CA PHE A 42 -4.55 -8.71 -20.01
C PHE A 42 -3.92 -7.31 -19.85
N VAL A 43 -3.26 -6.80 -20.90
CA VAL A 43 -2.58 -5.49 -20.85
C VAL A 43 -3.56 -4.34 -20.59
N SER A 44 -4.73 -4.35 -21.23
CA SER A 44 -5.77 -3.34 -21.03
C SER A 44 -6.37 -3.47 -19.62
N SER A 45 -6.71 -4.70 -19.21
CA SER A 45 -7.19 -5.00 -17.87
C SER A 45 -6.21 -4.52 -16.78
N PHE A 46 -4.93 -4.84 -16.94
CA PHE A 46 -3.86 -4.41 -16.04
C PHE A 46 -3.77 -2.89 -15.96
N SER A 47 -3.85 -2.20 -17.11
CA SER A 47 -3.74 -0.74 -17.16
C SER A 47 -4.88 -0.06 -16.39
N ILE A 48 -6.10 -0.55 -16.54
CA ILE A 48 -7.27 -0.05 -15.80
C ILE A 48 -7.09 -0.28 -14.30
N VAL A 49 -6.78 -1.52 -13.89
CA VAL A 49 -6.58 -1.87 -12.48
C VAL A 49 -5.44 -1.06 -11.87
N ALA A 50 -4.32 -0.92 -12.58
CA ALA A 50 -3.17 -0.15 -12.15
C ALA A 50 -3.51 1.33 -11.96
N GLY A 51 -4.37 1.91 -12.81
CA GLY A 51 -4.88 3.27 -12.64
C GLY A 51 -5.61 3.45 -11.30
N TYR A 52 -6.61 2.59 -11.04
CA TYR A 52 -7.40 2.65 -9.79
C TYR A 52 -6.55 2.39 -8.54
N ILE A 53 -5.70 1.36 -8.56
CA ILE A 53 -4.82 1.05 -7.43
C ILE A 53 -3.80 2.17 -7.22
N SER A 54 -3.26 2.78 -8.28
CA SER A 54 -2.35 3.92 -8.15
C SER A 54 -3.01 5.08 -7.42
N ILE A 55 -4.25 5.43 -7.80
CA ILE A 55 -5.01 6.50 -7.13
C ILE A 55 -5.18 6.16 -5.65
N GLY A 56 -5.65 4.95 -5.32
CA GLY A 56 -5.83 4.54 -3.93
C GLY A 56 -4.53 4.50 -3.12
N VAL A 57 -3.46 3.96 -3.68
CA VAL A 57 -2.18 3.83 -2.98
C VAL A 57 -1.50 5.19 -2.82
N PHE A 58 -1.43 6.02 -3.86
CA PHE A 58 -0.68 7.28 -3.81
C PHE A 58 -1.46 8.44 -3.19
N LEU A 59 -2.78 8.55 -3.44
CA LEU A 59 -3.58 9.65 -2.88
C LEU A 59 -4.10 9.36 -1.48
N TYR A 60 -4.24 8.08 -1.11
CA TYR A 60 -4.81 7.71 0.17
C TYR A 60 -3.84 6.90 1.04
N GLY A 61 -3.33 5.76 0.54
CA GLY A 61 -2.42 4.91 1.31
C GLY A 61 -1.14 5.61 1.76
N LEU A 62 -0.47 6.31 0.84
CA LEU A 62 0.82 6.96 1.06
C LEU A 62 0.74 8.07 2.14
N PRO A 63 -0.22 9.02 2.09
CA PRO A 63 -0.44 9.97 3.18
C PRO A 63 -0.67 9.28 4.53
N ILE A 64 -1.53 8.27 4.60
CA ILE A 64 -1.78 7.51 5.83
C ILE A 64 -0.49 6.88 6.36
N SER A 65 0.29 6.27 5.47
CA SER A 65 1.54 5.61 5.85
C SER A 65 2.58 6.60 6.39
N ILE A 66 2.63 7.83 5.83
CA ILE A 66 3.48 8.91 6.35
C ILE A 66 2.98 9.40 7.72
N VAL A 67 1.68 9.64 7.87
CA VAL A 67 1.09 10.09 9.14
C VAL A 67 1.28 9.06 10.24
N SER A 68 1.01 7.79 9.94
CA SER A 68 1.23 6.66 10.85
C SER A 68 2.68 6.61 11.35
N ASP A 69 3.65 6.75 10.45
CA ASP A 69 5.07 6.83 10.80
C ASP A 69 5.37 8.02 11.72
N LEU A 70 4.81 9.19 11.41
CA LEU A 70 5.07 10.43 12.17
C LEU A 70 4.54 10.34 13.60
N ILE A 71 3.35 9.73 13.78
CA ILE A 71 2.73 9.50 15.08
C ILE A 71 3.53 8.45 15.87
N THR A 72 3.83 7.32 15.24
CA THR A 72 4.40 6.15 15.94
C THR A 72 5.92 6.20 16.11
N LYS A 73 6.64 7.15 15.49
CA LYS A 73 8.12 7.19 15.45
C LYS A 73 8.84 7.07 16.81
N LYS A 74 8.21 7.51 17.91
CA LYS A 74 8.80 7.49 19.26
C LYS A 74 8.39 6.28 20.10
N TRP A 75 7.58 5.37 19.56
CA TRP A 75 6.91 4.32 20.33
C TRP A 75 7.71 3.01 20.41
N GLY A 76 8.99 3.02 19.99
CA GLY A 76 9.88 1.87 20.10
C GLY A 76 9.32 0.61 19.42
N ALA A 77 9.26 -0.49 20.18
CA ALA A 77 8.73 -1.77 19.69
C ALA A 77 7.22 -1.73 19.37
N ALA A 78 6.44 -0.92 20.10
CA ALA A 78 5.00 -0.80 19.88
C ALA A 78 4.66 -0.16 18.53
N ARG A 79 5.59 0.60 17.93
CA ARG A 79 5.43 1.26 16.62
C ARG A 79 4.93 0.30 15.54
N PHE A 80 5.44 -0.93 15.51
CA PHE A 80 5.05 -1.92 14.50
C PHE A 80 3.54 -2.21 14.56
N PHE A 81 3.04 -2.56 15.74
CA PHE A 81 1.63 -2.91 15.96
C PHE A 81 0.69 -1.73 15.69
N PHE A 82 1.03 -0.54 16.17
CA PHE A 82 0.21 0.64 15.92
C PHE A 82 0.25 1.08 14.46
N SER A 83 1.40 0.99 13.79
CA SER A 83 1.49 1.29 12.37
C SER A 83 0.63 0.33 11.55
N TYR A 84 0.62 -0.96 11.91
CA TYR A 84 -0.28 -1.95 11.30
C TYR A 84 -1.74 -1.58 11.53
N ALA A 85 -2.12 -1.24 12.77
CA ALA A 85 -3.48 -0.83 13.10
C ALA A 85 -3.94 0.40 12.27
N PHE A 86 -3.07 1.39 12.04
CA PHE A 86 -3.38 2.52 11.16
C PHE A 86 -3.68 2.09 9.71
N HIS A 87 -2.93 1.13 9.16
CA HIS A 87 -3.17 0.64 7.81
C HIS A 87 -4.46 -0.18 7.74
N ILE A 88 -4.75 -1.00 8.74
CA ILE A 88 -6.02 -1.73 8.83
C ILE A 88 -7.20 -0.76 8.92
N PHE A 89 -7.12 0.23 9.81
CA PHE A 89 -8.16 1.23 9.96
C PHE A 89 -8.41 1.98 8.65
N ALA A 90 -7.35 2.40 7.96
CA ALA A 90 -7.47 3.05 6.66
C ALA A 90 -8.03 2.10 5.58
N GLY A 91 -7.61 0.83 5.56
CA GLY A 91 -8.11 -0.16 4.61
C GLY A 91 -9.59 -0.52 4.80
N ILE A 92 -10.12 -0.36 6.02
CA ILE A 92 -11.54 -0.55 6.33
C ILE A 92 -12.37 0.70 6.03
N LEU A 93 -11.78 1.89 6.06
CA LEU A 93 -12.51 3.15 5.91
C LEU A 93 -13.35 3.24 4.61
N PRO A 94 -12.93 2.68 3.47
CA PRO A 94 -13.76 2.60 2.28
C PRO A 94 -15.09 1.86 2.45
N LEU A 95 -15.30 1.10 3.53
CA LEU A 95 -16.58 0.44 3.85
C LEU A 95 -17.76 1.40 3.81
N PHE A 96 -17.55 2.64 4.25
CA PHE A 96 -18.63 3.63 4.34
C PHE A 96 -19.01 4.24 2.99
N ILE A 97 -18.26 4.00 1.93
CA ILE A 97 -18.43 4.65 0.62
C ILE A 97 -18.46 3.64 -0.55
N LEU A 98 -17.57 2.65 -0.54
CA LEU A 98 -17.28 1.77 -1.68
C LEU A 98 -17.67 0.29 -1.46
N TRP A 99 -18.14 -0.06 -0.27
CA TRP A 99 -18.70 -1.39 0.08
C TRP A 99 -17.86 -2.59 -0.42
N THR A 100 -18.14 -3.15 -1.59
CA THR A 100 -17.43 -4.28 -2.20
C THR A 100 -15.92 -4.04 -2.34
N PHE A 101 -15.48 -2.81 -2.63
CA PHE A 101 -14.05 -2.50 -2.77
C PHE A 101 -13.29 -2.45 -1.45
N THR A 102 -13.98 -2.53 -0.31
CA THR A 102 -13.36 -2.53 1.02
C THR A 102 -12.43 -3.72 1.21
N PHE A 103 -12.86 -4.91 0.76
CA PHE A 103 -12.02 -6.10 0.89
C PHE A 103 -10.70 -5.93 0.14
N TYR A 104 -10.76 -5.44 -1.10
CA TYR A 104 -9.57 -5.11 -1.89
C TYR A 104 -8.71 -4.04 -1.22
N SER A 105 -9.33 -2.97 -0.71
CA SER A 105 -8.62 -1.90 -0.02
C SER A 105 -7.88 -2.40 1.23
N LEU A 106 -8.54 -3.22 2.05
CA LEU A 106 -7.94 -3.81 3.24
C LEU A 106 -6.74 -4.70 2.90
N VAL A 107 -6.89 -5.59 1.92
CA VAL A 107 -5.80 -6.48 1.48
C VAL A 107 -4.63 -5.65 0.94
N ILE A 108 -4.89 -4.64 0.11
CA ILE A 108 -3.85 -3.75 -0.42
C ILE A 108 -3.18 -2.97 0.71
N ALA A 109 -3.92 -2.50 1.71
CA ALA A 109 -3.36 -1.78 2.86
C ALA A 109 -2.44 -2.67 3.71
N VAL A 110 -2.80 -3.95 3.90
CA VAL A 110 -1.94 -4.94 4.57
C VAL A 110 -0.68 -5.19 3.75
N PHE A 111 -0.80 -5.43 2.45
CA PHE A 111 0.37 -5.58 1.56
C PHE A 111 1.28 -4.37 1.61
N TYR A 112 0.69 -3.17 1.57
CA TYR A 112 1.44 -1.92 1.60
C TYR A 112 2.25 -1.80 2.89
N PHE A 113 1.62 -2.08 4.04
CA PHE A 113 2.30 -2.11 5.33
C PHE A 113 3.47 -3.09 5.34
N VAL A 114 3.25 -4.33 4.90
CA VAL A 114 4.29 -5.37 4.87
C VAL A 114 5.47 -4.93 4.01
N ILE A 115 5.22 -4.39 2.82
CA ILE A 115 6.27 -3.91 1.91
C ILE A 115 7.05 -2.75 2.55
N ASP A 116 6.37 -1.75 3.12
CA ASP A 116 7.05 -0.61 3.75
C ASP A 116 7.91 -1.05 4.94
N GLU A 117 7.42 -2.00 5.74
CA GLU A 117 8.12 -2.50 6.91
C GLU A 117 9.33 -3.37 6.54
N LEU A 118 9.22 -4.20 5.49
CA LEU A 118 10.35 -4.93 4.92
C LEU A 118 11.45 -3.97 4.39
N LEU A 119 11.07 -2.91 3.67
CA LEU A 119 12.01 -1.91 3.19
C LEU A 119 12.65 -1.10 4.32
N ARG A 120 11.89 -0.84 5.39
CA ARG A 120 12.38 -0.18 6.60
C ARG A 120 13.44 -1.02 7.30
N SER A 121 13.17 -2.31 7.51
CA SER A 121 14.10 -3.26 8.13
C SER A 121 15.42 -3.35 7.36
N ARG A 122 15.35 -3.40 6.02
CA ARG A 122 16.55 -3.41 5.15
C ARG A 122 17.34 -2.11 5.20
N SER A 123 16.67 -0.97 5.37
CA SER A 123 17.30 0.34 5.49
C SER A 123 18.00 0.54 6.83
N GLY A 124 17.48 -0.06 7.91
CA GLY A 124 18.09 -0.05 9.24
C GLY A 124 19.40 -0.83 9.31
N LYS A 125 19.50 -1.97 8.60
CA LYS A 125 20.73 -2.79 8.53
C LYS A 125 21.90 -2.12 7.80
N LYS A 126 21.65 -1.09 6.98
CA LYS A 126 22.68 -0.39 6.19
C LYS A 126 23.35 0.78 6.93
N GLN A 127 22.98 1.07 8.18
CA GLN A 127 23.74 2.01 9.01
C GLN A 127 24.80 1.23 9.81
N PRO A 128 26.08 1.19 9.38
CA PRO A 128 27.14 0.78 10.28
C PRO A 128 27.12 1.75 11.47
N MET A 129 27.23 1.22 12.68
CA MET A 129 27.44 2.04 13.87
C MET A 129 28.66 2.93 13.60
N LYS A 130 28.41 4.23 13.38
CA LYS A 130 29.46 5.23 13.50
C LYS A 130 29.68 5.35 15.01
N GLY A 131 30.59 4.49 15.51
CA GLY A 131 31.04 4.47 16.88
C GLY A 131 31.42 5.88 17.32
N ARG A 132 30.88 6.25 18.48
CA ARG A 132 31.39 7.33 19.31
C ARG A 132 32.68 6.85 19.99
#